data_AF-A0A4Z1CRB6-F1
#
_entry.id   AF-A0A4Z1CRB6-F1
#
_cell.length_a   1.000
_cell.length_b   1.000
_cell.length_c   1.000
_cell.angle_alpha   90.00
_cell.angle_beta   90.00
_cell.angle_gamma   90.00
#
_symmetry.space_group_name_H-M   'P 1'
#
loop_
_entity.id
_entity.type
_entity.pdbx_description
1 polymer ?
#
loop_
_entity_poly.entity_id
_entity_poly.type
_entity_poly.pdbx_seq_one_letter_code
_entity_poly.pdbx_strand_id
1 'polypeptide(L)'
;MGNMMIRNLPDEIHDHLREQALSNRRSLEAEVRAILVNAYVARHTGGFGQRLRSRFQDMGVIGDELSRPRDKVVGDAADFS
;
A
#
# COMPACT_ATOMS: atom_id res chain seq x y z
N MET A 1 6.59 -6.11 -19.72
CA MET A 1 5.14 -5.77 -19.66
C MET A 1 4.36 -6.93 -20.24
N GLY A 2 3.23 -7.30 -19.64
CA GLY A 2 2.36 -8.35 -20.15
C GLY A 2 0.92 -7.86 -20.21
N ASN A 3 0.16 -8.35 -21.19
CA ASN A 3 -1.28 -8.16 -21.27
C ASN A 3 -1.97 -9.47 -20.86
N MET A 4 -3.08 -9.37 -20.15
CA MET A 4 -3.88 -10.51 -19.71
C MET A 4 -5.35 -10.23 -20.03
N MET A 5 -6.02 -11.20 -20.65
CA MET A 5 -7.45 -11.14 -20.92
C MET A 5 -8.16 -12.12 -19.98
N ILE A 6 -9.05 -11.60 -19.13
CA ILE A 6 -9.92 -12.40 -18.26
C ILE A 6 -11.25 -12.58 -18.98
N ARG A 7 -11.62 -13.85 -19.25
CA ARG A 7 -12.88 -14.20 -19.94
C ARG A 7 -13.86 -14.78 -18.93
N ASN A 8 -15.16 -14.64 -19.21
CA ASN A 8 -16.25 -15.17 -18.39
C ASN A 8 -16.20 -14.68 -16.94
N LEU A 9 -15.86 -13.41 -16.73
CA LEU A 9 -15.96 -12.78 -15.41
C LEU A 9 -17.45 -12.57 -15.10
N PRO A 10 -17.97 -13.01 -13.94
CA PRO A 10 -19.35 -12.74 -13.56
C PRO A 10 -19.64 -11.24 -13.54
N ASP A 11 -20.81 -10.84 -14.06
CA ASP A 11 -21.17 -9.42 -14.23
C ASP A 11 -21.17 -8.68 -12.88
N GLU A 12 -21.63 -9.33 -11.81
CA GLU A 12 -21.62 -8.77 -10.45
C GLU A 12 -20.21 -8.37 -9.98
N ILE A 13 -19.19 -9.15 -10.36
CA ILE A 13 -17.79 -8.87 -10.01
C ILE A 13 -17.26 -7.73 -10.87
N HIS A 14 -17.62 -7.72 -12.16
CA HIS A 14 -17.25 -6.66 -13.07
C HIS A 14 -17.80 -5.30 -12.60
N ASP A 15 -19.06 -5.27 -12.18
CA ASP A 15 -19.73 -4.05 -11.71
C ASP A 15 -19.13 -3.55 -10.40
N HIS A 16 -18.90 -4.44 -9.43
CA HIS A 16 -18.21 -4.09 -8.19
C HIS A 16 -16.80 -3.50 -8.44
N LEU A 17 -16.03 -4.10 -9.36
CA LEU A 17 -14.71 -3.58 -9.72
C LEU A 17 -14.78 -2.18 -10.36
N ARG A 18 -15.84 -1.91 -11.15
CA ARG A 18 -16.08 -0.59 -11.74
C ARG A 18 -16.36 0.46 -10.66
N GLU A 19 -17.23 0.15 -9.71
CA GLU A 19 -17.56 1.05 -8.59
C GLU A 19 -16.34 1.33 -7.71
N GLN A 20 -15.56 0.29 -7.40
CA GLN A 20 -14.31 0.43 -6.64
C GLN A 20 -13.28 1.31 -7.36
N ALA A 21 -13.13 1.15 -8.68
CA ALA A 21 -12.23 1.97 -9.48
C ALA A 21 -12.64 3.46 -9.46
N LEU A 22 -13.95 3.75 -9.56
CA LEU A 22 -14.48 5.11 -9.45
C LEU A 22 -14.20 5.71 -8.07
N SER A 23 -14.44 4.96 -6.99
CA SER A 23 -14.13 5.37 -5.62
C SER A 23 -12.66 5.73 -5.44
N ASN A 24 -11.76 4.91 -6.03
CA ASN A 24 -10.32 5.12 -5.99
C ASN A 24 -9.80 6.14 -7.01
N ARG A 25 -10.67 6.76 -7.82
CA ARG A 25 -10.33 7.69 -8.91
C ARG A 25 -9.31 7.12 -9.90
N ARG A 26 -9.52 5.86 -10.30
CA ARG A 26 -8.66 5.11 -11.22
C ARG A 26 -9.47 4.53 -12.37
N SER A 27 -8.78 4.17 -13.46
CA SER A 27 -9.39 3.33 -14.49
C SER A 27 -9.60 1.91 -13.96
N LEU A 28 -10.54 1.17 -14.55
CA LEU A 28 -10.80 -0.23 -14.18
C LEU A 28 -9.54 -1.08 -14.31
N GLU A 29 -8.77 -0.91 -15.38
CA GLU A 29 -7.50 -1.61 -15.60
C GLU A 29 -6.48 -1.29 -14.49
N ALA A 30 -6.36 -0.01 -14.11
CA ALA A 30 -5.45 0.42 -13.06
C ALA A 30 -5.86 -0.16 -11.70
N GLU A 31 -7.16 -0.27 -11.43
CA GLU A 31 -7.68 -0.88 -10.21
C GLU A 31 -7.39 -2.40 -10.16
N VAL A 32 -7.71 -3.13 -11.23
CA VAL A 32 -7.41 -4.57 -11.33
C VAL A 32 -5.90 -4.82 -11.17
N ARG A 33 -5.07 -4.02 -11.82
CA ARG A 33 -3.61 -4.08 -11.67
C ARG A 33 -3.19 -3.86 -10.22
N ALA A 34 -3.75 -2.86 -9.54
CA ALA A 34 -3.44 -2.57 -8.13
C ALA A 34 -3.82 -3.76 -7.22
N ILE A 35 -5.00 -4.34 -7.43
CA ILE A 35 -5.47 -5.52 -6.68
C ILE A 35 -4.49 -6.69 -6.86
N LEU A 36 -4.10 -7.00 -8.10
CA LEU A 36 -3.17 -8.10 -8.38
C LEU A 36 -1.78 -7.88 -7.76
N VAL A 37 -1.25 -6.66 -7.85
CA VAL A 37 0.03 -6.30 -7.23
C VAL A 37 -0.06 -6.43 -5.71
N ASN A 38 -1.12 -5.89 -5.10
CA ASN A 38 -1.32 -5.95 -3.66
C ASN A 38 -1.47 -7.40 -3.17
N ALA A 39 -2.20 -8.25 -3.91
CA ALA A 39 -2.34 -9.67 -3.60
C ALA A 39 -0.99 -10.41 -3.70
N TYR A 40 -0.17 -10.10 -4.70
CA TYR A 40 1.18 -10.64 -4.83
C TYR A 40 2.07 -10.22 -3.65
N VAL A 41 2.12 -8.92 -3.35
CA VAL A 41 2.90 -8.34 -2.26
C VAL A 41 2.49 -8.93 -0.92
N ALA A 42 1.19 -9.02 -0.64
CA ALA A 42 0.67 -9.59 0.60
C ALA A 42 1.11 -11.04 0.81
N ARG A 43 1.18 -11.84 -0.26
CA ARG A 43 1.60 -13.25 -0.19
C ARG A 43 3.11 -13.46 -0.14
N HIS A 44 3.90 -12.63 -0.84
CA HIS A 44 5.32 -12.93 -1.09
C HIS A 44 6.30 -12.05 -0.34
N THR A 45 5.93 -10.82 -0.02
CA THR A 45 6.87 -9.86 0.59
C THR A 45 6.75 -9.77 2.11
N GLY A 46 5.82 -10.53 2.70
CA GLY A 46 5.43 -10.37 4.10
C GLY A 46 4.66 -9.07 4.34
N GLY A 47 4.05 -8.96 5.52
CA GLY A 47 3.41 -7.71 5.95
C GLY A 47 4.41 -6.56 6.05
N PHE A 48 3.91 -5.32 6.09
CA PHE A 48 4.76 -4.12 6.25
C PHE A 48 5.72 -4.25 7.44
N GLY A 49 5.25 -4.76 8.58
CA GLY A 49 6.09 -4.99 9.76
C GLY A 49 7.21 -6.00 9.56
N GLN A 50 7.00 -7.04 8.75
CA GLN A 50 8.03 -8.04 8.44
C GLN A 50 9.13 -7.44 7.56
N ARG A 51 8.75 -6.58 6.59
CA ARG A 51 9.71 -5.81 5.78
C ARG A 51 10.50 -4.82 6.61
N LEU A 52 9.83 -4.11 7.52
CA LEU A 52 10.48 -3.18 8.44
C LEU A 52 11.52 -3.93 9.30
N ARG A 53 11.11 -5.07 9.90
CA ARG A 53 12.00 -5.91 10.69
C ARG A 53 13.20 -6.39 9.89
N SER A 54 12.98 -6.95 8.69
CA SER A 54 14.07 -7.43 7.83
C SER A 54 15.04 -6.32 7.42
N ARG A 55 14.57 -5.08 7.23
CA ARG A 55 15.42 -3.94 6.84
C ARG A 55 16.36 -3.50 7.97
N PHE A 56 15.89 -3.58 9.21
CA PHE A 56 16.53 -2.99 10.38
C PHE A 56 17.15 -4.02 11.34
N GLN A 57 16.93 -5.31 11.12
CA GLN A 57 17.46 -6.39 11.99
C GLN A 57 18.99 -6.35 12.13
N ASP A 58 19.71 -6.08 11.05
CA ASP A 58 21.19 -6.06 11.07
C ASP A 58 21.76 -4.72 11.58
N MET A 59 20.91 -3.72 11.79
CA MET A 59 21.29 -2.40 12.30
C MET A 59 21.16 -2.28 13.81
N GLY A 60 20.66 -3.32 14.50
CA GLY A 60 20.51 -3.33 15.96
C GLY A 60 19.50 -2.33 16.53
N VAL A 61 18.63 -1.75 15.68
CA VAL A 61 17.59 -0.79 16.07
C VAL A 61 16.22 -1.47 16.17
N ILE A 62 16.14 -2.56 16.95
CA ILE A 62 14.88 -3.26 17.23
C ILE A 62 14.50 -3.01 18.69
N GLY A 63 13.73 -1.94 18.93
CA GLY A 63 13.31 -1.57 20.28
C GLY A 63 13.37 -0.07 20.52
N ASP A 64 13.86 0.31 21.69
CA ASP A 64 13.93 1.69 22.17
C ASP A 64 15.15 2.47 21.65
N GLU A 65 15.95 1.91 20.75
CA GLU A 65 17.15 2.57 20.22
C GLU A 65 16.81 3.83 19.39
N LEU A 66 15.58 3.92 18.91
CA LEU A 66 15.02 5.10 18.25
C LEU A 66 14.10 5.93 19.15
N SER A 67 13.93 5.54 20.42
CA SER A 67 13.09 6.26 21.36
C SER A 67 13.71 7.61 21.68
N ARG A 68 13.16 8.64 21.04
CA ARG A 68 13.47 10.04 21.32
C ARG A 68 12.26 10.70 21.97
N PRO A 69 12.47 11.57 22.98
CA PRO A 69 11.37 12.32 23.55
C PRO A 69 10.69 13.14 22.44
N ARG A 70 9.39 12.93 22.28
CA ARG A 70 8.59 13.74 21.36
C ARG A 70 8.55 15.16 21.89
N ASP A 71 8.98 16.11 21.07
CA ASP A 71 8.76 17.54 21.36
C ASP A 71 7.25 17.82 21.40
N LYS A 72 6.81 18.47 22.48
CA LYS A 72 5.40 18.81 22.75
C LYS A 72 5.11 20.28 22.51
N VAL A 73 6.09 21.07 22.10
CA VAL A 73 5.87 22.45 21.66
C VAL A 73 4.93 22.42 20.46
N VAL A 74 3.94 23.32 20.44
CA VAL A 74 3.02 23.47 19.32
C VAL A 74 3.83 23.93 18.12
N GLY A 75 3.79 23.18 17.03
CA GLY A 75 4.50 23.55 15.81
C GLY A 75 3.88 24.79 15.17
N ASP A 76 4.74 25.70 14.72
CA ASP A 76 4.30 26.84 13.90
C ASP A 76 3.73 26.34 12.56
N ALA A 77 2.81 27.13 11.98
CA ALA A 77 2.28 26.83 10.67
C ALA A 77 3.42 26.88 9.63
N ALA A 78 3.55 25.83 8.83
CA ALA A 78 4.49 25.83 7.73
C ALA A 78 4.04 26.87 6.68
N ASP A 79 4.93 27.82 6.39
CA ASP A 79 4.76 28.76 5.29
C ASP A 79 5.18 28.07 3.98
N PHE A 80 4.26 28.05 3.02
CA PHE A 80 4.45 27.44 1.71
C PHE A 80 4.31 28.46 0.57
N SER A 81 4.47 29.75 0.88
CA SER A 81 4.40 30.85 -0.09
C SER A 81 5.52 30.80 -1.15
#